data_AF-A0A7J3EGN6-F1
#
_entry.id   AF-A0A7J3EGN6-F1
#
_cell.length_a   1.000
_cell.length_b   1.000
_cell.length_c   1.000
_cell.angle_alpha   90.00
_cell.angle_beta   90.00
_cell.angle_gamma   90.00
#
_symmetry.space_group_name_H-M   'P 1'
#
loop_
_entity.id
_entity.type
_entity.pdbx_description
1 polymer ?
#
loop_
_entity_poly.entity_id
_entity_poly.type
_entity_poly.pdbx_seq_one_letter_code
_entity_poly.pdbx_strand_id
1 'polypeptide(L)'
;MNLKSTVGLLIVVTLGLIVASASFGEEPFVPWFSSTSEEYVTLKIEATPGGLTFPLPGVYTVKRGTTITLQVADVYNGFEFDHWHINFINYSSSPFTTLTLEGDANITAVFVEAPTAWEAGYLIVDLAFYDKPTLAPKGFAMIWELGVAEPLVEVPIAPNQWHSQAIFTGVRIGKTYTVVVMLENGIKGVYINYWTVYGKANYMHWGFITSYMRMGRTETGYIYIED
;
A
#
# COMPACT_ATOMS: atom_id res chain seq x y z
N MET A 1 44.32 -21.34 47.39
CA MET A 1 43.38 -20.37 48.00
C MET A 1 43.71 -18.99 47.45
N ASN A 2 42.96 -18.56 46.42
CA ASN A 2 42.64 -17.16 46.12
C ASN A 2 41.77 -17.12 44.84
N LEU A 3 40.49 -16.87 45.08
CA LEU A 3 39.44 -16.67 44.10
C LEU A 3 39.52 -15.21 43.62
N LYS A 4 39.63 -14.98 42.32
CA LYS A 4 39.26 -13.68 41.72
C LYS A 4 38.19 -13.94 40.68
N SER A 5 36.95 -13.67 41.09
CA SER A 5 35.75 -13.64 40.26
C SER A 5 35.78 -12.41 39.37
N THR A 6 35.81 -12.60 38.05
CA THR A 6 35.44 -11.55 37.09
C THR A 6 34.10 -11.95 36.52
N VAL A 7 33.05 -11.23 36.92
CA VAL A 7 31.69 -11.35 36.40
C VAL A 7 31.70 -10.72 35.00
N GLY A 8 31.62 -11.55 33.96
CA GLY A 8 31.37 -11.11 32.59
C GLY A 8 29.87 -10.90 32.39
N LEU A 9 29.49 -9.66 32.08
CA LEU A 9 28.13 -9.26 31.74
C LEU A 9 27.71 -9.97 30.44
N LEU A 10 26.80 -10.94 30.52
CA LEU A 10 26.23 -11.61 29.36
C LEU A 10 25.11 -10.73 28.78
N ILE A 11 25.42 -9.93 27.76
CA ILE A 11 24.40 -9.24 26.96
C ILE A 11 23.77 -10.28 26.04
N VAL A 12 22.61 -10.80 26.42
CA VAL A 12 21.76 -11.61 25.55
C VAL A 12 21.10 -10.67 24.56
N VAL A 13 21.70 -10.50 23.37
CA VAL A 13 21.03 -9.89 22.23
C VAL A 13 20.08 -10.94 21.67
N THR A 14 18.81 -10.89 22.07
CA THR A 14 17.76 -11.62 21.37
C THR A 14 17.61 -11.02 19.97
N LEU A 15 18.19 -11.67 18.97
CA LEU A 15 17.80 -11.48 17.58
C LEU A 15 16.33 -11.89 17.46
N GLY A 16 15.44 -10.91 17.51
CA GLY A 16 14.07 -11.09 17.07
C GLY A 16 14.11 -11.47 15.60
N LEU A 17 13.87 -12.74 15.29
CA LEU A 17 13.51 -13.15 13.94
C LEU A 17 12.17 -12.48 13.62
N ILE A 18 12.21 -11.33 12.95
CA ILE A 18 11.05 -10.86 12.21
C ILE A 18 10.97 -11.76 10.98
N VAL A 19 10.10 -12.76 11.05
CA VAL A 19 9.68 -13.47 9.84
C VAL A 19 8.78 -12.51 9.09
N ALA A 20 9.38 -11.67 8.24
CA ALA A 20 8.64 -10.99 7.20
C ALA A 20 8.20 -12.08 6.21
N SER A 21 6.97 -12.57 6.36
CA SER A 21 6.33 -13.35 5.30
C SER A 21 6.15 -12.41 4.12
N ALA A 22 7.11 -12.41 3.19
CA ALA A 22 6.90 -11.82 1.88
C ALA A 22 5.84 -12.67 1.17
N SER A 23 4.58 -12.23 1.18
CA SER A 23 3.58 -12.76 0.27
C SER A 23 3.96 -12.26 -1.12
N PHE A 24 4.55 -13.11 -1.95
CA PHE A 24 4.50 -12.91 -3.39
C PHE A 24 3.05 -13.14 -3.79
N GLY A 25 2.24 -12.08 -3.77
CA GLY A 25 0.82 -12.16 -4.10
C GLY A 25 0.69 -12.37 -5.60
N GLU A 26 0.31 -13.56 -6.03
CA GLU A 26 -0.38 -13.70 -7.31
C GLU A 26 -1.67 -12.88 -7.21
N GLU A 27 -1.95 -12.02 -8.20
CA GLU A 27 -3.22 -11.30 -8.22
C GLU A 27 -4.38 -12.32 -8.19
N PRO A 28 -5.44 -12.08 -7.42
CA PRO A 28 -6.56 -12.99 -7.34
C PRO A 28 -7.12 -13.24 -8.74
N PHE A 29 -7.30 -14.51 -9.12
CA PHE A 29 -7.92 -14.84 -10.40
C PHE A 29 -9.35 -14.29 -10.46
N VAL A 30 -9.60 -13.33 -11.35
CA VAL A 30 -10.92 -12.76 -11.57
C VAL A 30 -11.68 -13.56 -12.64
N PRO A 31 -12.86 -14.13 -12.33
CA PRO A 31 -13.71 -14.78 -13.32
C PRO A 31 -14.44 -13.74 -14.18
N TRP A 32 -13.87 -13.40 -15.34
CA TRP A 32 -14.41 -12.38 -16.25
C TRP A 32 -15.72 -12.78 -16.93
N PHE A 33 -16.61 -11.80 -17.15
CA PHE A 33 -17.76 -11.99 -18.02
C PHE A 33 -17.34 -11.90 -19.50
N SER A 34 -18.11 -12.56 -20.36
CA SER A 34 -17.94 -12.43 -21.81
C SER A 34 -18.25 -11.00 -22.26
N SER A 35 -17.31 -10.36 -22.95
CA SER A 35 -17.56 -9.09 -23.62
C SER A 35 -18.14 -9.31 -25.01
N THR A 36 -18.91 -8.33 -25.49
CA THR A 36 -19.40 -8.26 -26.87
C THR A 36 -18.35 -7.69 -27.85
N SER A 37 -17.24 -7.14 -27.33
CA SER A 37 -16.14 -6.56 -28.11
C SER A 37 -14.83 -7.29 -27.83
N GLU A 38 -13.96 -7.37 -28.83
CA GLU A 38 -12.59 -7.88 -28.67
C GLU A 38 -11.60 -6.82 -28.17
N GLU A 39 -11.91 -5.53 -28.35
CA GLU A 39 -11.03 -4.41 -28.00
C GLU A 39 -11.46 -3.70 -26.72
N TYR A 40 -12.76 -3.72 -26.39
CA TYR A 40 -13.32 -3.01 -25.26
C TYR A 40 -14.04 -3.95 -24.29
N VAL A 41 -14.09 -3.52 -23.04
CA VAL A 41 -14.85 -4.18 -21.98
C VAL A 41 -15.78 -3.19 -21.29
N THR A 42 -16.88 -3.70 -20.78
CA THR A 42 -17.84 -2.98 -19.97
C THR A 42 -17.47 -3.16 -18.50
N LEU A 43 -17.23 -2.03 -17.84
CA LEU A 43 -16.98 -1.98 -16.42
C LEU A 43 -18.15 -1.31 -15.71
N LYS A 44 -18.77 -2.01 -14.77
CA LYS A 44 -19.77 -1.43 -13.87
C LYS A 44 -19.15 -1.27 -12.48
N ILE A 45 -19.16 -0.06 -11.95
CA ILE A 45 -18.70 0.24 -10.60
C ILE A 45 -19.90 0.60 -9.74
N GLU A 46 -19.97 -0.02 -8.57
CA GLU A 46 -20.98 0.19 -7.55
C GLU A 46 -20.31 0.37 -6.19
N ALA A 47 -21.07 0.93 -5.25
CA ALA A 47 -20.68 1.02 -3.85
C ALA A 47 -21.91 0.74 -3.00
N THR A 48 -21.75 -0.03 -1.91
CA THR A 48 -22.78 -0.09 -0.88
C THR A 48 -22.87 1.27 -0.16
N PRO A 49 -23.97 1.57 0.55
CA PRO A 49 -24.03 2.76 1.38
C PRO A 49 -22.87 2.78 2.38
N GLY A 50 -22.20 3.93 2.51
CA GLY A 50 -21.17 4.10 3.54
C GLY A 50 -19.87 4.76 3.09
N GLY A 51 -19.72 5.10 1.81
CA GLY A 51 -18.55 5.83 1.35
C GLY A 51 -18.61 6.26 -0.10
N LEU A 52 -17.48 6.78 -0.57
CA LEU A 52 -17.25 7.18 -1.96
C LEU A 52 -16.01 6.47 -2.49
N THR A 53 -16.00 6.22 -3.80
CA THR A 53 -14.92 5.56 -4.51
C THR A 53 -14.36 6.44 -5.62
N PHE A 54 -13.17 6.10 -6.08
CA PHE A 54 -12.61 6.53 -7.35
C PHE A 54 -12.15 5.29 -8.14
N PRO A 55 -12.65 5.09 -9.38
CA PRO A 55 -13.66 5.89 -10.06
C PRO A 55 -15.01 5.89 -9.33
N LEU A 56 -15.83 6.89 -9.62
CA LEU A 56 -17.17 6.98 -9.05
C LEU A 56 -18.05 5.83 -9.55
N PRO A 57 -19.13 5.46 -8.82
CA PRO A 57 -20.10 4.49 -9.30
C PRO A 57 -20.69 4.89 -10.66
N GLY A 58 -20.77 3.94 -11.58
CA GLY A 58 -21.18 4.18 -12.97
C GLY A 58 -20.86 3.01 -13.90
N VAL A 59 -21.20 3.18 -15.18
CA VAL A 59 -20.86 2.23 -16.25
C VAL A 59 -19.87 2.91 -17.19
N TYR A 60 -18.78 2.20 -17.49
CA TYR A 60 -17.65 2.68 -18.27
C TYR A 60 -17.33 1.69 -19.38
N THR A 61 -16.92 2.22 -20.53
CA THR A 61 -16.29 1.44 -21.60
C THR A 61 -14.80 1.69 -21.56
N VAL A 62 -14.01 0.64 -21.35
CA VAL A 62 -12.56 0.72 -21.19
C VAL A 62 -11.89 -0.22 -22.18
N LYS A 63 -10.71 0.16 -22.69
CA LYS A 63 -9.94 -0.72 -23.57
C LYS A 63 -9.49 -1.97 -22.79
N ARG A 64 -9.64 -3.15 -23.38
CA ARG A 64 -9.15 -4.42 -22.82
C ARG A 64 -7.63 -4.35 -22.56
N GLY A 65 -7.19 -4.96 -21.46
CA GLY A 65 -5.81 -4.93 -20.98
C GLY A 65 -5.42 -3.63 -20.28
N THR A 66 -6.35 -2.69 -20.10
CA THR A 66 -6.07 -1.48 -19.31
C THR A 66 -6.04 -1.83 -17.83
N THR A 67 -4.97 -1.44 -17.15
CA THR A 67 -4.90 -1.43 -15.68
C THR A 67 -5.58 -0.17 -15.14
N ILE A 68 -6.61 -0.36 -14.33
CA ILE A 68 -7.31 0.71 -13.62
C ILE A 68 -6.90 0.73 -12.15
N THR A 69 -7.02 1.90 -11.53
CA THR A 69 -6.86 2.09 -10.09
C THR A 69 -8.22 2.12 -9.43
N LEU A 70 -8.40 1.38 -8.33
CA LEU A 70 -9.56 1.44 -7.45
C LEU A 70 -9.13 2.05 -6.13
N GLN A 71 -9.87 3.05 -5.66
CA GLN A 71 -9.54 3.79 -4.45
C GLN A 71 -10.80 4.14 -3.68
N VAL A 72 -10.77 4.00 -2.36
CA VAL A 72 -11.77 4.58 -1.46
C VAL A 72 -11.49 6.07 -1.33
N ALA A 73 -12.40 6.92 -1.81
CA ALA A 73 -12.23 8.37 -1.73
C ALA A 73 -12.69 8.94 -0.39
N ASP A 74 -13.73 8.36 0.20
CA ASP A 74 -14.27 8.78 1.51
C ASP A 74 -15.03 7.63 2.18
N VAL A 75 -15.17 7.70 3.51
CA VAL A 75 -15.98 6.79 4.31
C VAL A 75 -16.89 7.62 5.21
N TYR A 76 -18.19 7.36 5.16
CA TYR A 76 -19.20 8.13 5.87
C TYR A 76 -19.26 7.77 7.36
N ASN A 77 -19.87 8.66 8.15
CA ASN A 77 -20.04 8.42 9.57
C ASN A 77 -20.89 7.16 9.82
N GLY A 78 -20.52 6.36 10.82
CA GLY A 78 -21.12 5.05 11.10
C GLY A 78 -20.67 3.89 10.20
N PHE A 79 -19.84 4.12 9.18
CA PHE A 79 -19.35 3.07 8.28
C PHE A 79 -17.83 2.86 8.35
N GLU A 80 -17.40 1.71 7.85
CA GLU A 80 -16.02 1.33 7.55
C GLU A 80 -15.95 0.62 6.18
N PHE A 81 -14.78 0.68 5.54
CA PHE A 81 -14.55 -0.08 4.29
C PHE A 81 -14.16 -1.51 4.64
N ASP A 82 -14.83 -2.48 4.02
CA ASP A 82 -14.59 -3.90 4.24
C ASP A 82 -13.72 -4.49 3.11
N HIS A 83 -14.20 -4.45 1.86
CA HIS A 83 -13.44 -4.95 0.71
C HIS A 83 -13.97 -4.46 -0.65
N TRP A 84 -13.15 -4.64 -1.68
CA TRP A 84 -13.55 -4.64 -3.09
C TRP A 84 -14.03 -6.03 -3.48
N HIS A 85 -15.29 -6.13 -3.90
CA HIS A 85 -15.86 -7.33 -4.50
C HIS A 85 -15.84 -7.18 -6.02
N ILE A 86 -15.28 -8.16 -6.73
CA ILE A 86 -15.21 -8.14 -8.20
C ILE A 86 -15.82 -9.43 -8.73
N ASN A 87 -16.89 -9.27 -9.51
CA ASN A 87 -17.71 -10.33 -10.06
C ASN A 87 -18.26 -11.29 -8.99
N PHE A 88 -17.47 -12.31 -8.65
CA PHE A 88 -17.86 -13.38 -7.72
C PHE A 88 -16.88 -13.54 -6.55
N ILE A 89 -15.85 -12.70 -6.46
CA ILE A 89 -14.77 -12.86 -5.48
C ILE A 89 -14.56 -11.60 -4.64
N ASN A 90 -14.14 -11.80 -3.39
CA ASN A 90 -13.58 -10.74 -2.57
C ASN A 90 -12.15 -10.52 -3.03
N TYR A 91 -11.94 -9.48 -3.83
CA TYR A 91 -10.71 -9.24 -4.55
C TYR A 91 -9.62 -8.66 -3.64
N SER A 92 -9.95 -7.62 -2.87
CA SER A 92 -8.97 -6.96 -2.01
C SER A 92 -9.65 -6.27 -0.85
N SER A 93 -9.11 -6.42 0.36
CA SER A 93 -9.48 -5.62 1.53
C SER A 93 -8.68 -4.31 1.62
N SER A 94 -7.75 -4.06 0.69
CA SER A 94 -7.01 -2.80 0.64
C SER A 94 -7.91 -1.69 0.07
N PRO A 95 -8.05 -0.53 0.75
CA PRO A 95 -8.79 0.61 0.23
C PRO A 95 -8.27 1.13 -1.12
N PHE A 96 -7.00 0.85 -1.46
CA PHE A 96 -6.43 1.10 -2.78
C PHE A 96 -5.87 -0.18 -3.39
N THR A 97 -6.18 -0.41 -4.66
CA THR A 97 -5.68 -1.55 -5.42
C THR A 97 -5.73 -1.26 -6.93
N THR A 98 -5.10 -2.11 -7.72
CA THR A 98 -5.16 -2.07 -9.18
C THR A 98 -5.85 -3.31 -9.73
N LEU A 99 -6.43 -3.17 -10.93
CA LEU A 99 -7.08 -4.26 -11.64
C LEU A 99 -6.79 -4.13 -13.14
N THR A 100 -6.26 -5.18 -13.75
CA THR A 100 -6.11 -5.25 -15.21
C THR A 100 -7.36 -5.87 -15.83
N LEU A 101 -8.02 -5.13 -16.72
CA LEU A 101 -9.32 -5.50 -17.27
C LEU A 101 -9.21 -6.41 -18.50
N GLU A 102 -9.39 -7.72 -18.31
CA GLU A 102 -9.36 -8.68 -19.43
C GLU A 102 -10.75 -9.03 -19.99
N GLY A 103 -11.81 -8.75 -19.23
CA GLY A 103 -13.19 -8.93 -19.68
C GLY A 103 -14.15 -8.00 -18.96
N ASP A 104 -15.45 -8.19 -19.22
CA ASP A 104 -16.49 -7.38 -18.59
C ASP A 104 -16.52 -7.70 -17.09
N ALA A 105 -16.76 -6.67 -16.27
CA ALA A 105 -16.70 -6.80 -14.82
C ALA A 105 -17.67 -5.89 -14.08
N ASN A 106 -18.17 -6.40 -12.97
CA ASN A 106 -18.90 -5.67 -11.94
C ASN A 106 -17.98 -5.55 -10.72
N ILE A 107 -17.68 -4.32 -10.32
CA ILE A 107 -16.88 -3.99 -9.15
C ILE A 107 -17.81 -3.35 -8.12
N THR A 108 -17.76 -3.81 -6.88
CA THR A 108 -18.51 -3.22 -5.77
C THR A 108 -17.55 -2.91 -4.64
N ALA A 109 -17.49 -1.65 -4.21
CA ALA A 109 -16.92 -1.30 -2.91
C ALA A 109 -17.93 -1.65 -1.83
N VAL A 110 -17.53 -2.52 -0.90
CA VAL A 110 -18.35 -2.91 0.24
C VAL A 110 -17.93 -2.11 1.46
N PHE A 111 -18.84 -1.25 1.90
CA PHE A 111 -18.83 -0.59 3.19
C PHE A 111 -19.84 -1.26 4.12
N VAL A 112 -19.45 -1.40 5.39
CA VAL A 112 -20.27 -2.03 6.45
C VAL A 112 -20.42 -1.05 7.63
N GLU A 113 -21.45 -1.24 8.45
CA GLU A 113 -21.63 -0.46 9.67
C GLU A 113 -20.46 -0.73 10.63
N ALA A 114 -19.75 0.32 11.01
CA ALA A 114 -18.65 0.22 11.95
C ALA A 114 -19.18 0.05 13.38
N PRO A 115 -18.60 -0.84 14.20
CA PRO A 115 -18.91 -0.87 15.63
C PRO A 115 -18.63 0.51 16.24
N THR A 116 -19.60 1.06 16.97
CA THR A 116 -19.55 2.41 17.53
C THR A 116 -18.45 2.55 18.60
N ALA A 117 -17.22 2.79 18.17
CA ALA A 117 -16.07 3.02 19.05
C ALA A 117 -15.19 4.15 18.50
N TRP A 118 -15.42 5.36 19.00
CA TRP A 118 -14.68 6.61 18.69
C TRP A 118 -14.59 6.96 17.19
N GLU A 119 -14.23 8.20 16.87
CA GLU A 119 -13.95 8.61 15.50
C GLU A 119 -12.61 8.04 15.04
N ALA A 120 -12.61 6.74 14.73
CA ALA A 120 -11.50 6.02 14.14
C ALA A 120 -11.61 6.05 12.60
N GLY A 121 -10.45 6.06 11.94
CA GLY A 121 -10.33 6.04 10.50
C GLY A 121 -9.13 5.20 10.06
N TYR A 122 -8.88 5.29 8.75
CA TYR A 122 -7.78 4.69 8.03
C TYR A 122 -6.80 5.79 7.62
N LEU A 123 -5.52 5.51 7.81
CA LEU A 123 -4.44 6.26 7.18
C LEU A 123 -3.72 5.30 6.23
N ILE A 124 -3.87 5.57 4.93
CA ILE A 124 -3.11 4.91 3.88
C ILE A 124 -1.90 5.78 3.56
N VAL A 125 -0.72 5.25 3.87
CA VAL A 125 0.56 5.86 3.47
C VAL A 125 0.91 5.28 2.11
N ASP A 126 0.68 6.06 1.06
CA ASP A 126 0.92 5.70 -0.34
C ASP A 126 2.22 6.36 -0.81
N LEU A 127 3.24 5.56 -1.10
CA LEU A 127 4.51 6.03 -1.63
C LEU A 127 4.53 5.80 -3.13
N ALA A 128 4.63 6.87 -3.92
CA ALA A 128 4.70 6.80 -5.37
C ALA A 128 6.12 7.13 -5.86
N PHE A 129 6.64 6.34 -6.80
CA PHE A 129 8.02 6.48 -7.29
C PHE A 129 8.02 6.92 -8.75
N TYR A 130 8.31 8.21 -8.99
CA TYR A 130 8.12 8.84 -10.31
C TYR A 130 9.24 8.55 -11.31
N ASP A 131 10.41 8.17 -10.84
CA ASP A 131 11.57 7.84 -11.65
C ASP A 131 11.66 6.36 -12.02
N LYS A 132 10.59 5.61 -11.74
CA LYS A 132 10.34 4.25 -12.23
C LYS A 132 11.45 3.25 -11.88
N PRO A 133 11.69 2.99 -10.58
CA PRO A 133 12.74 2.07 -10.17
C PRO A 133 12.48 0.66 -10.71
N THR A 134 13.57 -0.05 -11.04
CA THR A 134 13.52 -1.41 -11.58
C THR A 134 13.12 -2.46 -10.54
N LEU A 135 13.26 -2.15 -9.25
CA LEU A 135 12.82 -2.97 -8.14
C LEU A 135 11.83 -2.18 -7.29
N ALA A 136 10.78 -2.85 -6.83
CA ALA A 136 9.83 -2.27 -5.89
C ALA A 136 10.55 -1.90 -4.57
N PRO A 137 10.36 -0.67 -4.08
CA PRO A 137 10.88 -0.24 -2.79
C PRO A 137 10.21 -1.02 -1.66
N LYS A 138 11.04 -1.58 -0.78
CA LYS A 138 10.62 -2.36 0.40
C LYS A 138 10.87 -1.59 1.67
N GLY A 139 10.16 -1.95 2.73
CA GLY A 139 10.38 -1.43 4.06
C GLY A 139 9.07 -1.40 4.85
N PHE A 140 8.91 -0.40 5.70
CA PHE A 140 7.70 -0.23 6.50
C PHE A 140 7.42 1.25 6.76
N ALA A 141 6.16 1.57 7.04
CA ALA A 141 5.79 2.83 7.66
C ALA A 141 5.49 2.58 9.14
N MET A 142 5.65 3.61 9.96
CA MET A 142 5.37 3.59 11.38
C MET A 142 4.65 4.87 11.78
N ILE A 143 3.63 4.74 12.63
CA ILE A 143 3.05 5.87 13.35
C ILE A 143 3.77 5.96 14.69
N TRP A 144 4.64 6.96 14.83
CA TRP A 144 5.56 7.08 15.98
C TRP A 144 4.83 7.15 17.31
N GLU A 145 3.76 7.94 17.42
CA GLU A 145 3.02 8.15 18.67
C GLU A 145 2.28 6.89 19.14
N LEU A 146 1.90 6.03 18.20
CA LEU A 146 1.18 4.80 18.48
C LEU A 146 2.13 3.59 18.63
N GLY A 147 3.38 3.71 18.20
CA GLY A 147 4.35 2.62 18.20
C GLY A 147 3.95 1.44 17.30
N VAL A 148 3.08 1.67 16.31
CA VAL A 148 2.62 0.66 15.35
C VAL A 148 3.34 0.85 14.03
N ALA A 149 3.75 -0.25 13.42
CA ALA A 149 4.43 -0.28 12.14
C ALA A 149 3.75 -1.28 11.21
N GLU A 150 3.59 -0.89 9.96
CA GLU A 150 2.95 -1.69 8.92
C GLU A 150 3.92 -1.85 7.75
N PRO A 151 4.08 -3.08 7.22
CA PRO A 151 4.97 -3.32 6.10
C PRO A 151 4.47 -2.57 4.86
N LEU A 152 5.41 -2.09 4.05
CA LEU A 152 5.10 -1.57 2.73
C LEU A 152 4.78 -2.73 1.79
N VAL A 153 3.54 -2.79 1.32
CA VAL A 153 3.07 -3.73 0.29
C VAL A 153 3.20 -3.07 -1.07
N GLU A 154 3.88 -3.74 -1.99
CA GLU A 154 4.04 -3.26 -3.37
C GLU A 154 2.71 -3.32 -4.13
N VAL A 155 2.41 -2.26 -4.86
CA VAL A 155 1.26 -2.18 -5.77
C VAL A 155 1.79 -1.85 -7.17
N PRO A 156 1.82 -2.84 -8.09
CA PRO A 156 2.25 -2.60 -9.46
C PRO A 156 1.19 -1.78 -10.21
N ILE A 157 1.60 -0.65 -10.77
CA ILE A 157 0.72 0.22 -11.57
C ILE A 157 0.91 -0.03 -13.06
N ALA A 158 2.18 -0.15 -13.50
CA ALA A 158 2.59 -0.39 -14.87
C ALA A 158 4.03 -0.94 -14.86
N PRO A 159 4.60 -1.37 -16.00
CA PRO A 159 6.00 -1.78 -16.06
C PRO A 159 6.93 -0.70 -15.48
N ASN A 160 7.69 -1.08 -14.45
CA ASN A 160 8.61 -0.22 -13.69
C ASN A 160 7.93 0.97 -12.96
N GLN A 161 6.61 1.02 -12.86
CA GLN A 161 5.90 2.05 -12.09
C GLN A 161 5.26 1.42 -10.86
N TRP A 162 5.73 1.84 -9.69
CA TRP A 162 5.40 1.23 -8.42
C TRP A 162 4.78 2.23 -7.46
N HIS A 163 3.75 1.76 -6.76
CA HIS A 163 3.35 2.32 -5.49
C HIS A 163 3.74 1.32 -4.38
N SER A 164 4.00 1.82 -3.18
CA SER A 164 4.15 0.99 -2.00
C SER A 164 3.26 1.54 -0.90
N GLN A 165 2.44 0.68 -0.28
CA GLN A 165 1.41 1.11 0.66
C GLN A 165 1.57 0.49 2.03
N ALA A 166 1.36 1.29 3.06
CA ALA A 166 1.15 0.83 4.43
C ALA A 166 -0.19 1.36 4.93
N ILE A 167 -0.98 0.48 5.56
CA ILE A 167 -2.37 0.77 5.92
C ILE A 167 -2.52 0.71 7.43
N PHE A 168 -2.83 1.84 8.06
CA PHE A 168 -3.10 1.91 9.48
C PHE A 168 -4.60 2.03 9.72
N THR A 169 -5.15 1.11 10.50
CA THR A 169 -6.54 1.15 10.98
C THR A 169 -6.61 1.70 12.41
N GLY A 170 -7.70 2.37 12.78
CA GLY A 170 -7.90 2.83 14.16
C GLY A 170 -7.22 4.17 14.49
N VAL A 171 -6.70 4.88 13.47
CA VAL A 171 -6.16 6.23 13.66
C VAL A 171 -7.31 7.19 13.98
N ARG A 172 -7.07 8.19 14.84
CA ARG A 172 -8.12 9.10 15.30
C ARG A 172 -8.31 10.25 14.32
N ILE A 173 -9.56 10.52 13.97
CA ILE A 173 -9.91 11.70 13.16
C ILE A 173 -9.60 12.97 13.95
N GLY A 174 -9.12 14.00 13.24
CA GLY A 174 -8.68 15.27 13.81
C GLY A 174 -7.32 15.21 14.52
N LYS A 175 -6.62 14.07 14.50
CA LYS A 175 -5.27 13.95 15.06
C LYS A 175 -4.20 14.04 13.98
N THR A 176 -3.12 14.72 14.32
CA THR A 176 -1.86 14.73 13.56
C THR A 176 -0.94 13.66 14.11
N TYR A 177 -0.42 12.83 13.22
CA TYR A 177 0.52 11.77 13.51
C TYR A 177 1.87 12.03 12.85
N THR A 178 2.94 11.63 13.52
CA THR A 178 4.28 11.56 12.95
C THR A 178 4.40 10.23 12.23
N VAL A 179 4.45 10.30 10.90
CA VAL A 179 4.61 9.14 10.02
C VAL A 179 6.09 9.00 9.68
N VAL A 180 6.68 7.87 10.05
CA VAL A 180 8.07 7.52 9.75
C VAL A 180 8.08 6.40 8.73
N VAL A 181 8.72 6.62 7.59
CA VAL A 181 8.90 5.62 6.53
C VAL A 181 10.36 5.19 6.52
N MET A 182 10.60 3.89 6.60
CA MET A 182 11.93 3.30 6.46
C MET A 182 11.96 2.46 5.18
N LEU A 183 12.87 2.78 4.27
CA LEU A 183 13.06 2.04 3.02
C LEU A 183 14.38 1.24 3.07
N GLU A 184 14.34 0.01 2.58
CA GLU A 184 15.45 -0.96 2.71
C GLU A 184 15.97 -1.48 1.36
N ASN A 185 15.17 -1.44 0.28
CA ASN A 185 15.50 -2.01 -1.04
C ASN A 185 15.48 -0.95 -2.15
N GLY A 186 16.62 -0.77 -2.85
CA GLY A 186 16.79 0.17 -3.97
C GLY A 186 16.93 1.65 -3.56
N ILE A 187 16.15 2.09 -2.58
CA ILE A 187 16.19 3.42 -1.95
C ILE A 187 16.33 3.16 -0.47
N LYS A 188 17.45 3.54 0.14
CA LYS A 188 17.64 3.38 1.60
C LYS A 188 17.53 4.74 2.26
N GLY A 189 16.64 4.87 3.22
CA GLY A 189 16.43 6.14 3.89
C GLY A 189 15.33 6.06 4.94
N VAL A 190 15.40 6.99 5.90
CA VAL A 190 14.35 7.24 6.87
C VAL A 190 13.74 8.59 6.53
N TYR A 191 12.44 8.61 6.28
CA TYR A 191 11.70 9.80 5.92
C TYR A 191 10.62 10.06 6.95
N ILE A 192 10.47 11.31 7.38
CA ILE A 192 9.54 11.71 8.44
C ILE A 192 8.61 12.78 7.90
N ASN A 193 7.30 12.60 8.11
CA ASN A 193 6.29 13.60 7.78
C ASN A 193 5.24 13.68 8.90
N TYR A 194 4.47 14.77 8.94
CA TYR A 194 3.35 14.92 9.85
C TYR A 194 2.07 14.91 9.05
N TRP A 195 1.14 14.02 9.39
CA TRP A 195 -0.12 13.89 8.67
C TRP A 195 -1.31 14.00 9.61
N THR A 196 -2.23 14.91 9.29
CA THR A 196 -3.51 15.02 9.99
C THR A 196 -4.55 14.15 9.31
N VAL A 197 -5.19 13.28 10.11
CA VAL A 197 -6.30 12.43 9.67
C VAL A 197 -7.57 13.29 9.70
N TYR A 198 -7.97 13.84 8.55
CA TYR A 198 -9.13 14.73 8.44
C TYR A 198 -10.45 13.98 8.18
N GLY A 199 -10.39 12.86 7.48
CA GLY A 199 -11.55 12.01 7.19
C GLY A 199 -11.49 10.65 7.87
N LYS A 200 -12.46 9.78 7.56
CA LYS A 200 -12.38 8.36 7.96
C LYS A 200 -11.49 7.53 7.04
N ALA A 201 -11.29 7.93 5.80
CA ALA A 201 -10.24 7.40 4.93
C ALA A 201 -9.32 8.56 4.53
N ASN A 202 -8.01 8.45 4.82
CA ASN A 202 -7.04 9.47 4.46
C ASN A 202 -5.90 8.86 3.67
N TYR A 203 -5.59 9.51 2.56
CA TYR A 203 -4.50 9.15 1.69
C TYR A 203 -3.38 10.15 1.85
N MET A 204 -2.31 9.73 2.51
CA MET A 204 -1.03 10.41 2.44
C MET A 204 -0.32 9.92 1.18
N HIS A 205 -0.45 10.65 0.09
CA HIS A 205 0.29 10.39 -1.15
C HIS A 205 1.63 11.12 -1.11
N TRP A 206 2.73 10.36 -1.11
CA TRP A 206 4.08 10.90 -1.05
C TRP A 206 4.89 10.48 -2.28
N GLY A 207 5.20 11.47 -3.12
CA GLY A 207 6.07 11.30 -4.27
C GLY A 207 7.55 11.23 -3.90
N PHE A 208 8.24 10.21 -4.42
CA PHE A 208 9.68 10.05 -4.36
C PHE A 208 10.27 10.06 -5.77
N ILE A 209 11.51 10.55 -5.84
CA ILE A 209 12.41 10.41 -6.98
C ILE A 209 13.66 9.75 -6.38
N THR A 210 14.05 8.58 -6.85
CA THR A 210 15.30 7.97 -6.39
C THR A 210 16.46 8.85 -6.83
N SER A 211 17.34 9.20 -5.89
CA SER A 211 18.62 9.78 -6.24
C SER A 211 19.41 8.68 -6.96
N TYR A 212 19.50 8.75 -8.29
CA TYR A 212 20.33 7.85 -9.08
C TYR A 212 21.77 7.87 -8.53
N MET A 213 22.17 6.84 -7.79
CA MET A 213 23.57 6.40 -7.88
C MET A 213 23.70 5.73 -9.24
N ARG A 214 24.24 6.45 -10.24
CA ARG A 214 24.58 5.85 -11.53
C ARG A 214 25.65 4.78 -11.29
N MET A 215 25.27 3.50 -11.30
CA MET A 215 26.26 2.42 -11.43
C MET A 215 26.85 2.47 -12.84
N GLY A 216 27.99 3.14 -13.00
CA GLY A 216 28.79 3.06 -14.20
C GLY A 216 29.42 1.67 -14.31
N ARG A 217 29.14 0.95 -15.39
CA ARG A 217 29.80 -0.33 -15.69
C ARG A 217 31.15 -0.02 -16.36
N THR A 218 32.26 -0.47 -15.77
CA THR A 218 33.55 -0.53 -16.46
C THR A 218 33.97 -2.00 -16.64
N GLU A 219 34.91 -2.25 -17.56
CA GLU A 219 35.32 -3.59 -17.99
C GLU A 219 35.94 -4.47 -16.88
N THR A 220 36.19 -3.92 -15.69
CA THR A 220 36.84 -4.62 -14.57
C THR A 220 36.03 -4.69 -13.27
N GLY A 221 34.77 -4.24 -13.26
CA GLY A 221 33.86 -4.39 -12.12
C GLY A 221 32.93 -3.19 -11.88
N TYR A 222 32.20 -3.23 -10.76
CA TYR A 222 31.35 -2.13 -10.30
C TYR A 222 32.14 -1.22 -9.36
N ILE A 223 32.20 0.07 -9.65
CA ILE A 223 32.79 1.08 -8.75
C ILE A 223 31.70 2.07 -8.35
N TYR A 224 31.63 2.38 -7.06
CA TYR A 224 30.76 3.43 -6.53
C TYR A 224 31.38 4.80 -6.85
N ILE A 225 30.56 5.71 -7.38
CA ILE A 225 30.93 7.13 -7.50
C ILE A 225 29.91 7.88 -6.63
N GLU A 226 30.41 8.48 -5.55
CA GLU A 226 29.68 9.48 -4.77
C GLU A 226 29.90 10.85 -5.43
N ASP A 227 28.86 11.70 -5.43
CA ASP A 227 29.02 13.15 -5.62
C ASP A 227 29.44 13.80 -4.30
#